data_AF-A0A7S3M6J1-F1
#
_entry.id   AF-A0A7S3M6J1-F1
#
_cell.length_a   1.000
_cell.length_b   1.000
_cell.length_c   1.000
_cell.angle_alpha   90.00
_cell.angle_beta   90.00
_cell.angle_gamma   90.00
#
_symmetry.space_group_name_H-M   'P 1'
#
loop_
_entity.id
_entity.type
_entity.pdbx_description
1 polymer ?
#
loop_
_entity_poly.entity_id
_entity_poly.type
_entity_poly.pdbx_seq_one_letter_code
_entity_poly.pdbx_strand_id
1 'polypeptide(L)'
;DILLIRAMRDSNVPKFLEQDLPLFGGILMDLFPGIKVPFVDYGKLQTAIERTLDTLNLQRMATFITKVIQVHETQLVRHGMMVVGESGSGKSTNVKVLAQALSLLYEEKVVDKDGFYKIVDCLVLNPKSITAGELYGEFNELTNEW
;
A
#
# COMPACT_ATOMS: atom_id res chain seq x y z
N ASP A 1 17.83 -17.48 -6.58
CA ASP A 1 16.73 -18.19 -5.89
C ASP A 1 15.99 -17.35 -4.86
N ILE A 2 16.65 -16.79 -3.84
CA ILE A 2 15.99 -15.99 -2.78
C ILE A 2 15.23 -14.77 -3.35
N LEU A 3 15.80 -14.08 -4.35
CA LEU A 3 15.14 -12.96 -5.04
C LEU A 3 13.83 -13.36 -5.73
N LEU A 4 13.78 -14.54 -6.35
CA LEU A 4 12.60 -15.04 -7.06
C LEU A 4 11.48 -15.38 -6.08
N ILE A 5 11.82 -16.06 -4.98
CA ILE A 5 10.87 -16.42 -3.92
C ILE A 5 10.29 -15.15 -3.29
N ARG A 6 11.14 -14.15 -3.04
CA ARG A 6 10.71 -12.85 -2.52
C ARG A 6 9.76 -12.14 -3.48
N ALA A 7 10.09 -12.07 -4.77
CA ALA A 7 9.23 -11.47 -5.78
C ALA A 7 7.86 -12.18 -5.88
N MET A 8 7.84 -13.52 -5.83
CA MET A 8 6.60 -14.29 -5.82
C MET A 8 5.78 -14.05 -4.56
N ARG A 9 6.41 -14.01 -3.39
CA ARG A 9 5.72 -13.81 -2.11
C ARG A 9 5.14 -12.40 -2.02
N ASP A 10 5.96 -11.38 -2.22
CA ASP A 10 5.60 -9.98 -1.99
C ASP A 10 4.53 -9.51 -3.02
N SER A 11 4.50 -10.11 -4.22
CA SER A 11 3.45 -9.85 -5.23
C SER A 11 2.09 -10.47 -4.88
N ASN A 12 2.05 -11.56 -4.10
CA ASN A 12 0.84 -12.35 -3.91
C ASN A 12 0.24 -12.27 -2.50
N VAL A 13 1.07 -12.18 -1.45
CA VAL A 13 0.61 -12.10 -0.05
C VAL A 13 -0.42 -10.98 0.19
N PRO A 14 -0.27 -9.75 -0.35
CA PRO A 14 -1.26 -8.69 -0.13
C PRO A 14 -2.65 -8.97 -0.74
N LYS A 15 -2.74 -9.91 -1.70
CA LYS A 15 -3.96 -10.24 -2.45
C LYS A 15 -4.74 -11.40 -1.85
N PHE A 16 -4.11 -12.19 -0.99
CA PHE A 16 -4.68 -13.42 -0.45
C PHE A 16 -5.55 -13.18 0.78
N LEU A 17 -6.54 -14.05 0.95
CA LEU A 17 -7.29 -14.15 2.20
C LEU A 17 -6.42 -14.87 3.24
N GLU A 18 -6.75 -14.68 4.52
CA GLU A 18 -5.99 -15.28 5.62
C GLU A 18 -5.88 -16.82 5.51
N GLN A 19 -6.97 -17.46 5.08
CA GLN A 19 -7.04 -18.90 4.84
C GLN A 19 -6.16 -19.40 3.67
N ASP A 20 -5.81 -18.53 2.73
CA ASP A 20 -4.99 -18.88 1.57
C ASP A 20 -3.49 -18.79 1.88
N LEU A 21 -3.11 -18.03 2.93
CA LEU A 21 -1.70 -17.82 3.29
C LEU A 21 -0.98 -19.13 3.70
N PRO A 22 -1.58 -20.04 4.50
CA PRO A 22 -0.97 -21.33 4.80
C PRO A 22 -0.78 -22.20 3.56
N LEU A 23 -1.76 -22.21 2.66
CA LEU A 23 -1.71 -23.00 1.41
C LEU A 23 -0.60 -22.49 0.49
N PHE A 24 -0.52 -21.17 0.30
CA PHE A 24 0.55 -20.54 -0.47
C PHE A 24 1.92 -20.79 0.15
N GLY A 25 2.02 -20.73 1.49
CA GLY A 25 3.24 -21.10 2.22
C GLY A 25 3.67 -22.54 1.96
N GLY A 26 2.72 -23.49 1.95
CA GLY A 26 2.96 -24.88 1.59
C GLY A 26 3.53 -25.03 0.17
N ILE A 27 2.89 -24.41 -0.82
CA ILE A 27 3.36 -24.42 -2.21
C ILE A 27 4.78 -23.84 -2.33
N LEU A 28 5.08 -22.76 -1.61
CA LEU A 28 6.43 -22.19 -1.60
C LEU A 28 7.47 -23.13 -0.97
N MET A 29 7.12 -23.85 0.10
CA MET A 29 8.01 -24.82 0.73
C MET A 29 8.27 -26.04 -0.17
N ASP A 30 7.26 -26.49 -0.92
CA ASP A 30 7.39 -27.59 -1.87
C ASP A 30 8.25 -27.21 -3.09
N LEU A 31 8.10 -25.99 -3.61
CA LEU A 31 8.87 -25.49 -4.75
C LEU A 31 10.30 -25.07 -4.38
N PHE A 32 10.52 -24.60 -3.15
CA PHE A 32 11.79 -24.05 -2.69
C PHE A 32 12.17 -24.58 -1.29
N PRO A 33 12.48 -25.88 -1.16
CA PRO A 33 12.76 -26.50 0.13
C PRO A 33 14.01 -25.91 0.80
N GLY A 34 13.94 -25.70 2.12
CA GLY A 34 15.08 -25.27 2.94
C GLY A 34 15.41 -23.77 2.89
N ILE A 35 14.71 -22.97 2.09
CA ILE A 35 14.95 -21.53 2.00
C ILE A 35 14.06 -20.78 2.99
N LYS A 36 14.68 -20.04 3.92
CA LYS A 36 13.98 -19.09 4.80
C LYS A 36 13.99 -17.71 4.15
N VAL A 37 12.81 -17.16 3.86
CA VAL A 37 12.70 -15.82 3.30
C VAL A 37 13.08 -14.79 4.39
N PRO A 38 14.04 -13.88 4.13
CA PRO A 38 14.45 -12.91 5.12
C PRO A 38 13.30 -11.97 5.50
N PHE A 39 13.25 -11.63 6.78
CA PHE A 39 12.39 -10.56 7.29
C PHE A 39 12.87 -9.22 6.73
N VAL A 40 11.93 -8.39 6.27
CA VAL A 40 12.25 -7.04 5.81
C VAL A 40 12.03 -6.09 6.98
N ASP A 41 13.12 -5.48 7.44
CA ASP A 41 13.06 -4.50 8.52
C ASP A 41 12.57 -3.16 7.96
N TYR A 42 11.34 -2.81 8.29
CA TYR A 42 10.73 -1.52 7.98
C TYR A 42 10.85 -0.52 9.14
N GLY A 43 11.71 -0.75 10.13
CA GLY A 43 11.70 -0.09 11.44
C GLY A 43 11.45 1.42 11.43
N LYS A 44 12.08 2.19 10.52
CA LYS A 44 11.82 3.64 10.40
C LYS A 44 10.41 3.96 9.91
N LEU A 45 9.95 3.27 8.87
CA LEU A 45 8.59 3.41 8.35
C LEU A 45 7.56 2.96 9.38
N GLN A 46 7.78 1.82 10.03
CA GLN A 46 6.90 1.34 11.09
C GLN A 46 6.79 2.37 12.23
N THR A 47 7.91 2.92 12.68
CA THR A 47 7.93 3.96 13.72
C THR A 47 7.19 5.22 13.29
N ALA A 48 7.35 5.65 12.03
CA ALA A 48 6.61 6.79 11.48
C ALA A 48 5.10 6.51 11.40
N ILE A 49 4.69 5.30 11.00
CA ILE A 49 3.29 4.87 11.00
C ILE A 49 2.71 4.91 12.43
N GLU A 50 3.42 4.36 13.41
CA GLU A 50 2.97 4.37 14.81
C GLU A 50 2.82 5.79 15.36
N ARG A 51 3.77 6.68 15.09
CA ARG A 51 3.69 8.10 15.46
C ARG A 51 2.54 8.83 14.76
N THR A 52 2.28 8.49 13.51
CA THR A 52 1.14 9.03 12.74
C THR A 52 -0.18 8.57 13.35
N LEU A 53 -0.28 7.30 13.76
CA LEU A 53 -1.45 6.79 14.46
C LEU A 53 -1.71 7.53 15.78
N ASP A 54 -0.65 7.81 16.56
CA ASP A 54 -0.78 8.60 17.79
C ASP A 54 -1.28 10.02 17.52
N THR A 55 -0.70 10.68 16.51
CA THR A 55 -1.06 12.05 16.11
C THR A 55 -2.53 12.13 15.69
N LEU A 56 -3.05 11.07 15.06
CA LEU A 56 -4.44 10.95 14.65
C LEU A 56 -5.36 10.40 15.76
N ASN A 57 -4.82 10.14 16.96
CA ASN A 57 -5.52 9.54 18.10
C ASN A 57 -6.19 8.19 17.75
N LEU A 58 -5.48 7.34 17.00
CA LEU A 58 -5.92 6.02 16.56
C LEU A 58 -5.22 4.90 17.35
N GLN A 59 -5.87 3.75 17.46
CA GLN A 59 -5.29 2.58 18.14
C GLN A 59 -4.19 1.93 17.31
N ARG A 60 -3.06 1.62 17.95
CA ARG A 60 -1.94 0.86 17.35
C ARG A 60 -2.26 -0.62 17.29
N MET A 61 -2.96 -1.04 16.25
CA MET A 61 -3.16 -2.45 15.96
C MET A 61 -2.04 -2.98 15.07
N ALA A 62 -1.34 -4.03 15.51
CA ALA A 62 -0.26 -4.65 14.73
C ALA A 62 -0.72 -5.09 13.33
N THR A 63 -1.93 -5.62 13.23
CA THR A 63 -2.54 -6.01 11.94
C THR A 63 -2.75 -4.82 11.01
N PHE A 64 -3.17 -3.67 11.55
CA PHE A 64 -3.33 -2.44 10.77
C PHE A 64 -1.98 -1.90 10.28
N ILE A 65 -0.97 -1.85 11.15
CA ILE A 65 0.39 -1.42 10.80
C ILE A 65 0.96 -2.28 9.67
N THR A 66 0.85 -3.61 9.80
CA THR A 66 1.25 -4.55 8.73
C THR A 66 0.52 -4.27 7.42
N LYS A 67 -0.79 -3.94 7.47
CA LYS A 67 -1.56 -3.60 6.27
C LYS A 67 -1.13 -2.28 5.65
N VAL A 68 -0.73 -1.28 6.44
CA VAL A 68 -0.17 -0.02 5.91
C VAL A 68 1.16 -0.27 5.19
N ILE A 69 2.02 -1.12 5.77
CA ILE A 69 3.28 -1.54 5.14
C ILE A 69 3.02 -2.29 3.82
N GLN A 70 2.06 -3.22 3.79
CA GLN A 70 1.69 -3.94 2.56
C GLN A 70 1.18 -3.01 1.44
N VAL A 71 0.47 -1.94 1.80
CA VAL A 71 0.06 -0.91 0.83
C VAL A 71 1.28 -0.20 0.27
N HIS A 72 2.26 0.15 1.10
CA HIS A 72 3.52 0.74 0.65
C HIS A 72 4.32 -0.20 -0.26
N GLU A 73 4.48 -1.47 0.12
CA GLU A 73 5.15 -2.48 -0.71
C GLU A 73 4.48 -2.60 -2.09
N THR A 74 3.15 -2.60 -2.13
CA THR A 74 2.40 -2.64 -3.38
C THR A 74 2.61 -1.37 -4.21
N GLN A 75 2.69 -0.20 -3.56
CA GLN A 75 2.99 1.09 -4.21
C GLN A 75 4.34 1.11 -4.92
N LEU A 76 5.35 0.50 -4.31
CA LEU A 76 6.71 0.45 -4.86
C LEU A 76 6.78 -0.36 -6.15
N VAL A 77 5.91 -1.36 -6.30
CA VAL A 77 5.89 -2.25 -7.47
C VAL A 77 4.91 -1.76 -8.55
N ARG A 78 3.85 -1.04 -8.18
CA ARG A 78 2.79 -0.60 -9.11
C ARG A 78 2.29 0.81 -8.80
N HIS A 79 2.17 1.62 -9.84
CA HIS A 79 1.62 2.98 -9.75
C HIS A 79 0.11 3.00 -9.44
N GLY A 80 -0.63 1.99 -9.88
CA GLY A 80 -2.06 1.84 -9.62
C GLY A 80 -2.34 0.65 -8.72
N MET A 81 -3.14 0.85 -7.68
CA MET A 81 -3.55 -0.20 -6.75
C MET A 81 -5.01 -0.01 -6.31
N MET A 82 -5.59 -1.08 -5.77
CA MET A 82 -6.92 -1.05 -5.16
C MET A 82 -6.82 -1.53 -3.71
N VAL A 83 -7.38 -0.75 -2.78
CA VAL A 83 -7.53 -1.16 -1.38
C VAL A 83 -8.95 -1.66 -1.20
N VAL A 84 -9.10 -2.97 -0.94
CA VAL A 84 -10.39 -3.66 -0.92
C VAL A 84 -10.75 -4.12 0.49
N GLY A 85 -12.05 -4.13 0.80
CA GLY A 85 -12.58 -4.55 2.10
C GLY A 85 -13.93 -3.92 2.41
N GLU A 86 -14.61 -4.41 3.44
CA GLU A 86 -15.95 -3.97 3.85
C GLU A 86 -15.99 -2.52 4.36
N SER A 87 -17.18 -1.92 4.44
CA SER A 87 -17.32 -0.58 5.03
C SER A 87 -16.81 -0.57 6.47
N GLY A 88 -16.13 0.51 6.88
CA GLY A 88 -15.56 0.63 8.22
C GLY A 88 -14.26 -0.15 8.45
N SER A 89 -13.74 -0.92 7.49
CA SER A 89 -12.50 -1.70 7.66
C SER A 89 -11.19 -0.87 7.67
N GLY A 90 -11.27 0.46 7.71
CA GLY A 90 -10.11 1.34 7.81
C GLY A 90 -9.34 1.61 6.50
N LYS A 91 -9.89 1.28 5.33
CA LYS A 91 -9.23 1.45 4.01
C LYS A 91 -8.75 2.89 3.75
N SER A 92 -9.65 3.86 3.90
CA SER A 92 -9.32 5.28 3.69
C SER A 92 -8.31 5.77 4.72
N THR A 93 -8.44 5.32 5.96
CA THR A 93 -7.50 5.61 7.04
C THR A 93 -6.12 5.04 6.76
N ASN A 94 -6.02 3.83 6.20
CA ASN A 94 -4.76 3.20 5.85
C ASN A 94 -3.97 4.06 4.84
N VAL A 95 -4.61 4.45 3.74
CA VAL A 95 -3.97 5.32 2.72
C VAL A 95 -3.58 6.67 3.32
N LYS A 96 -4.43 7.26 4.16
CA LYS A 96 -4.14 8.55 4.82
C LYS A 96 -2.95 8.45 5.79
N VAL A 97 -2.89 7.38 6.59
CA VAL A 97 -1.77 7.12 7.53
C VAL A 97 -0.49 6.91 6.75
N LEU A 98 -0.51 6.15 5.65
CA LEU A 98 0.67 5.97 4.81
C LEU A 98 1.18 7.30 4.24
N ALA A 99 0.29 8.11 3.69
CA ALA A 99 0.65 9.42 3.12
C ALA A 99 1.32 10.33 4.16
N GLN A 100 0.74 10.43 5.36
CA GLN A 100 1.31 11.23 6.45
C GLN A 100 2.64 10.66 6.96
N ALA A 101 2.77 9.34 7.08
CA ALA A 101 4.01 8.69 7.51
C ALA A 101 5.15 8.93 6.51
N LEU A 102 4.88 8.87 5.21
CA LEU A 102 5.87 9.16 4.17
C LEU A 102 6.29 10.64 4.16
N SER A 103 5.33 11.56 4.31
CA SER A 103 5.62 12.99 4.44
C SER A 103 6.45 13.28 5.69
N LEU A 104 6.13 12.66 6.83
CA LEU A 104 6.88 12.82 8.09
C LEU A 104 8.34 12.37 7.92
N LEU A 105 8.57 11.22 7.29
CA LEU A 105 9.93 10.72 7.03
C LEU A 105 10.73 11.65 6.12
N TYR A 106 10.07 12.24 5.13
CA TYR A 106 10.68 13.23 4.25
C TYR A 106 11.08 14.50 5.01
N GLU A 107 10.19 15.04 5.85
CA GLU A 107 10.46 16.22 6.69
C GLU A 107 11.62 15.98 7.67
N GLU A 108 11.72 14.77 8.22
CA GLU A 108 12.83 14.34 9.08
C GLU A 108 14.13 14.07 8.32
N LYS A 109 14.14 14.29 7.00
CA LYS A 109 15.29 14.05 6.10
C LYS A 109 15.83 12.62 6.20
N VAL A 110 14.95 11.66 6.48
CA VAL A 110 15.30 10.25 6.50
C VAL A 110 15.52 9.81 5.05
N VAL A 111 16.77 9.47 4.73
CA VAL A 111 17.11 8.92 3.41
C VAL A 111 16.74 7.44 3.40
N ASP A 112 15.78 7.10 2.53
CA ASP A 112 15.55 5.72 2.12
C ASP A 112 16.60 5.31 1.07
N LYS A 113 16.92 4.01 0.99
CA LYS A 113 17.89 3.49 0.02
C LYS A 113 17.54 3.85 -1.43
N ASP A 114 16.24 3.94 -1.71
CA ASP A 114 15.71 4.14 -3.06
C ASP A 114 15.00 5.50 -3.23
N GLY A 115 15.02 6.36 -2.20
CA GLY A 115 14.49 7.74 -2.28
C GLY A 115 12.95 7.83 -2.38
N PHE A 116 12.22 6.86 -1.85
CA PHE A 116 10.75 6.82 -1.92
C PHE A 116 10.02 7.63 -0.85
N TYR A 117 10.70 8.02 0.23
CA TYR A 117 10.11 8.92 1.23
C TYR A 117 10.02 10.31 0.62
N LYS A 118 8.80 10.74 0.31
CA LYS A 118 8.47 12.01 -0.32
C LYS A 118 7.20 12.56 0.32
N ILE A 119 6.98 13.87 0.17
CA ILE A 119 5.70 14.49 0.52
C ILE A 119 4.61 13.89 -0.36
N VAL A 120 3.52 13.45 0.27
CA VAL A 120 2.38 12.84 -0.41
C VAL A 120 1.15 13.72 -0.25
N ASP A 121 0.61 14.18 -1.37
CA ASP A 121 -0.67 14.88 -1.44
C ASP A 121 -1.81 13.90 -1.75
N CYS A 122 -2.94 14.03 -1.05
CA CYS A 122 -4.11 13.17 -1.23
C CYS A 122 -5.27 13.97 -1.85
N LEU A 123 -5.56 13.72 -3.12
CA LEU A 123 -6.78 14.19 -3.78
C LEU A 123 -7.84 13.08 -3.72
N VAL A 124 -9.02 13.38 -3.16
CA VAL A 124 -10.12 12.43 -3.02
C VAL A 124 -11.23 12.81 -3.99
N LEU A 125 -11.60 11.89 -4.86
CA LEU A 125 -12.68 12.04 -5.85
C LEU A 125 -13.72 10.94 -5.64
N ASN A 126 -15.00 11.31 -5.67
CA ASN A 126 -16.09 10.35 -5.73
C ASN A 126 -16.53 10.21 -7.20
N PRO A 127 -16.11 9.16 -7.92
CA PRO A 127 -16.41 9.01 -9.34
C PRO A 127 -17.91 8.79 -9.61
N LYS A 128 -18.71 8.46 -8.59
CA LYS A 128 -20.16 8.27 -8.74
C LYS A 128 -20.98 9.54 -8.52
N SER A 129 -20.37 10.63 -8.04
CA SER A 129 -21.07 11.90 -7.86
C SER A 129 -20.98 12.83 -9.06
N ILE A 130 -20.22 12.44 -10.09
CA ILE A 130 -20.03 13.20 -11.33
C ILE A 130 -20.20 12.26 -12.52
N THR A 131 -20.45 12.83 -13.69
CA THR A 131 -20.56 12.07 -14.94
C THR A 131 -19.20 11.57 -15.42
N ALA A 132 -19.19 10.58 -16.30
CA ALA A 132 -17.95 10.08 -16.90
C ALA A 132 -17.22 11.16 -17.70
N GLY A 133 -17.96 12.02 -18.40
CA GLY A 133 -17.42 13.15 -19.13
C GLY A 133 -16.77 14.20 -18.24
N GLU A 134 -17.38 14.54 -17.10
CA GLU A 134 -16.77 15.46 -16.12
C GLU A 134 -15.53 14.87 -15.45
N LEU A 135 -15.50 13.55 -15.22
CA LEU A 135 -14.36 12.88 -14.57
C LEU A 135 -13.17 12.66 -15.50
N TYR A 136 -13.42 12.27 -16.75
CA TYR A 136 -12.39 11.85 -17.70
C TYR A 136 -12.17 12.83 -18.87
N GLY A 137 -13.03 13.85 -19.00
CA GLY A 137 -13.17 14.64 -20.22
C GLY A 137 -14.16 13.99 -21.19
N GLU A 138 -14.80 14.80 -22.02
CA GLU A 138 -15.71 14.35 -23.07
C GLU A 138 -15.49 15.15 -24.34
N PHE A 139 -15.39 14.45 -25.46
CA PHE A 139 -15.26 15.08 -26.76
C PHE A 139 -16.62 15.57 -27.27
N ASN A 140 -16.70 16.84 -27.66
CA ASN A 140 -17.91 17.41 -28.22
C ASN A 140 -17.92 17.21 -29.75
N GLU A 141 -18.79 16.33 -30.25
CA GLU A 141 -18.90 16.02 -31.68
C GLU A 141 -19.36 17.20 -32.54
N LEU A 142 -20.09 18.17 -31.97
CA LEU A 142 -20.58 19.34 -32.70
C LEU A 142 -19.50 20.40 -32.89
N THR A 143 -18.69 20.64 -31.85
CA THR A 143 -17.61 21.64 -31.91
C THR A 143 -16.26 21.04 -32.32
N ASN A 144 -16.13 19.71 -32.30
CA ASN A 144 -14.87 18.96 -32.42
C ASN A 144 -13.80 19.36 -31.40
N GLU A 145 -14.23 19.77 -30.20
CA GLU A 145 -13.36 20.15 -29.09
C GLU A 145 -13.29 19.05 -28.03
N TRP A 146 -12.16 19.00 -27.33
CA TRP A 146 -11.92 18.13 -26.17
C TRP A 146 -12.23 18.86 -24.86
#